data_AF-A0A369ZN19-F1
#
_entry.id   AF-A0A369ZN19-F1
#
_cell.length_a   1.000
_cell.length_b   1.000
_cell.length_c   1.000
_cell.angle_alpha   90.00
_cell.angle_beta   90.00
_cell.angle_gamma   90.00
#
_symmetry.space_group_name_H-M   'P 1'
#
loop_
_entity.id
_entity.type
_entity.pdbx_description
1 polymer ?
#
loop_
_entity_poly.entity_id
_entity_poly.type
_entity_poly.pdbx_seq_one_letter_code
_entity_poly.pdbx_strand_id
1 'polypeptide(L)' 'MAMKVIMARDPLFEDVKKFVQQQKVASCSMIQRRFMLGFNRAGQILEQLEQAGIISSMKNGQRKVL' A
#
# COMPACT_ATOMS: atom_id res chain seq x y z
N MET A 1 -19.76 -7.14 -9.98
CA MET A 1 -18.65 -6.56 -10.76
C MET A 1 -18.63 -5.06 -10.48
N ALA A 2 -18.01 -4.65 -9.38
CA ALA A 2 -18.06 -3.25 -8.95
C ALA A 2 -17.01 -2.45 -9.74
N MET A 3 -17.46 -1.41 -10.43
CA MET A 3 -16.61 -0.41 -11.06
C MET A 3 -15.64 0.11 -9.99
N LYS A 4 -14.38 -0.29 -10.10
CA LYS A 4 -13.29 0.29 -9.36
C LYS A 4 -13.13 1.71 -9.89
N VAL A 5 -13.83 2.64 -9.25
CA VAL A 5 -13.70 4.07 -9.50
C VAL A 5 -12.20 4.35 -9.51
N ILE A 6 -11.71 4.88 -10.64
CA ILE A 6 -10.32 5.30 -10.81
C ILE A 6 -10.14 6.52 -9.91
N MET A 7 -10.02 6.27 -8.62
CA MET A 7 -9.65 7.27 -7.63
C MET A 7 -8.20 7.63 -7.96
N ALA A 8 -7.93 8.93 -8.10
CA ALA A 8 -6.58 9.43 -8.19
C ALA A 8 -5.70 8.74 -7.13
N ARG A 9 -4.46 8.40 -7.50
CA ARG A 9 -3.53 7.77 -6.57
C ARG A 9 -3.40 8.64 -5.33
N ASP A 10 -3.28 8.00 -4.16
CA ASP A 10 -3.06 8.75 -2.92
C ASP A 10 -1.81 9.64 -3.09
N PRO A 11 -1.81 10.89 -2.60
CA PRO A 11 -0.63 11.76 -2.70
C PRO A 11 0.66 11.15 -2.14
N LEU A 12 0.56 10.24 -1.16
CA LEU A 12 1.70 9.55 -0.55
C LEU A 12 2.07 8.26 -1.28
N PHE A 13 1.39 7.89 -2.36
CA PHE A 13 1.61 6.63 -3.06
C PHE A 13 3.08 6.42 -3.47
N GLU A 14 3.72 7.43 -4.07
CA GLU A 14 5.11 7.32 -4.52
C GLU A 14 6.10 7.26 -3.35
N ASP A 15 5.84 7.98 -2.26
CA ASP A 15 6.68 7.93 -1.06
C ASP A 15 6.57 6.58 -0.34
N VAL A 16 5.35 6.06 -0.23
CA VAL A 16 5.10 4.73 0.34
C VAL A 16 5.71 3.66 -0.55
N LYS A 17 5.59 3.76 -1.88
CA LYS A 17 6.25 2.86 -2.85
C LYS A 17 7.76 2.78 -2.60
N LYS A 18 8.44 3.94 -2.54
CA LYS A 18 9.88 4.00 -2.29
C LYS A 18 10.23 3.35 -0.95
N PHE A 19 9.45 3.67 0.09
CA PHE A 19 9.67 3.09 1.41
C PHE A 19 9.49 1.56 1.43
N VAL A 20 8.42 1.03 0.84
CA VAL A 20 8.22 -0.44 0.81
C VAL A 20 9.29 -1.14 -0.02
N GLN A 21 9.71 -0.55 -1.15
CA GLN A 21 10.80 -1.10 -1.97
C GLN A 21 12.13 -1.21 -1.21
N GLN A 22 12.40 -0.26 -0.30
CA GLN A 22 13.56 -0.32 0.60
C GLN A 22 13.38 -1.38 1.69
N GLN A 23 12.19 -1.47 2.30
CA GLN A 23 11.91 -2.42 3.39
C GLN A 23 11.71 -3.86 2.93
N LYS A 24 11.43 -4.10 1.63
CA LYS A 24 11.08 -5.40 1.01
C LYS A 24 9.79 -6.06 1.51
N VAL A 25 9.18 -5.52 2.57
CA VAL A 25 7.89 -5.91 3.12
C VAL A 25 6.99 -4.70 3.29
N ALA A 26 5.68 -4.91 3.22
CA ALA A 26 4.67 -3.88 3.39
C ALA A 26 3.54 -4.37 4.30
N SER A 27 3.17 -3.60 5.33
CA SER A 27 2.02 -3.87 6.19
C SER A 27 1.30 -2.58 6.55
N CYS A 28 0.00 -2.68 6.86
CA CYS A 28 -0.83 -1.51 7.16
C CYS A 28 -0.29 -0.76 8.37
N SER A 29 -0.03 -1.47 9.48
CA SER A 29 0.52 -0.90 10.72
C SER A 29 1.91 -0.27 10.56
N MET A 30 2.75 -0.76 9.63
CA MET A 30 4.03 -0.15 9.33
C MET A 30 3.85 1.20 8.62
N ILE A 31 2.98 1.25 7.61
CA ILE A 31 2.68 2.48 6.86
C ILE A 31 1.99 3.52 7.75
N GLN A 32 1.03 3.08 8.58
CA GLN A 32 0.35 3.96 9.55
C GLN A 32 1.35 4.70 10.44
N ARG A 33 2.32 3.98 11.04
CA ARG A 33 3.32 4.59 11.93
C ARG A 33 4.33 5.45 11.18
N ARG A 34 4.78 5.02 10.00
CA ARG A 34 5.82 5.75 9.24
C ARG A 34 5.31 7.05 8.62
N PHE A 35 4.06 7.05 8.14
CA PHE A 35 3.46 8.17 7.42
C PHE A 35 2.34 8.87 8.20
N MET A 36 2.13 8.50 9.47
CA MET A 36 1.09 9.05 10.35
C MET A 36 -0.32 8.97 9.73
N LEU A 37 -0.67 7.80 9.16
CA LEU A 37 -1.92 7.59 8.45
C LEU A 37 -2.93 6.78 9.27
N GLY A 38 -4.21 7.06 9.06
CA GLY A 38 -5.30 6.21 9.52
C GLY A 38 -5.32 4.86 8.81
N PHE A 39 -5.91 3.84 9.45
CA PHE A 39 -5.95 2.46 8.95
C PHE A 39 -6.55 2.37 7.54
N ASN A 40 -7.66 3.07 7.29
CA ASN A 40 -8.35 3.03 5.99
C ASN A 40 -7.46 3.58 4.86
N ARG A 41 -6.79 4.71 5.08
CA ARG A 41 -5.92 5.33 4.08
C ARG A 41 -4.68 4.49 3.80
N ALA A 42 -4.06 3.93 4.84
CA ALA A 42 -2.94 3.00 4.67
C ALA A 42 -3.35 1.73 3.91
N GLY A 43 -4.55 1.20 4.17
CA GLY A 43 -5.12 0.08 3.43
C GLY A 43 -5.35 0.39 1.96
N GLN A 44 -5.93 1.55 1.65
CA GLN A 44 -6.14 2.02 0.27
C GLN A 44 -4.83 2.16 -0.50
N ILE A 45 -3.79 2.73 0.13
CA ILE A 45 -2.46 2.84 -0.52
C ILE A 45 -1.88 1.46 -0.80
N LEU A 46 -1.98 0.52 0.14
CA LEU A 46 -1.52 -0.85 -0.07
C LEU A 46 -2.28 -1.55 -1.20
N GLU A 47 -3.59 -1.34 -1.30
CA GLU A 47 -4.40 -1.86 -2.40
C GLU A 47 -3.96 -1.27 -3.74
N GLN A 48 -3.70 0.05 -3.80
CA GLN A 48 -3.17 0.70 -5.00
C GLN A 48 -1.79 0.14 -5.39
N LEU A 49 -0.92 -0.14 -4.42
CA LEU A 49 0.41 -0.73 -4.67
C LEU A 49 0.31 -2.16 -5.19
N GLU A 50 -0.61 -2.95 -4.65
CA GLU A 50 -0.89 -4.33 -5.11
C GLU A 50 -1.42 -4.31 -6.55
N GLN A 51 -2.36 -3.40 -6.84
CA GLN A 51 -2.95 -3.24 -8.17
C GLN A 51 -1.96 -2.68 -9.21
N ALA A 52 -0.95 -1.94 -8.76
CA ALA A 52 0.16 -1.48 -9.59
C ALA A 52 1.26 -2.53 -9.78
N GLY A 53 1.13 -3.73 -9.18
CA GLY A 53 2.10 -4.81 -9.28
C GLY A 53 3.40 -4.55 -8.51
N ILE A 54 3.38 -3.68 -7.50
CA ILE A 54 4.56 -3.34 -6.68
C ILE A 54 4.70 -4.31 -5.51
N ILE A 55 3.58 -4.80 -4.98
CA ILE A 55 3.55 -5.74 -3.86
C ILE A 55 2.64 -6.93 -4.15
N SER A 56 2.94 -8.06 -3.54
CA SER A 56 2.14 -9.27 -3.60
C SER A 56 0.82 -9.11 -2.85
N SER A 57 -0.11 -10.03 -3.08
CA SER A 57 -1.27 -10.16 -2.24
C SER A 57 -0.90 -10.43 -0.77
N MET A 58 -1.83 -10.06 0.11
CA MET A 58 -1.67 -10.15 1.55
C MET A 58 -1.55 -11.61 2.01
N LYS A 59 -0.49 -11.90 2.76
CA LYS A 59 -0.27 -13.17 3.46
C LYS A 59 0.10 -12.88 4.90
N ASN A 60 -0.68 -13.40 5.86
CA ASN A 60 -0.45 -13.25 7.30
C ASN A 60 -0.22 -11.79 7.76
N GLY A 61 -1.03 -10.84 7.28
CA GLY A 61 -0.88 -9.44 7.69
C GLY A 61 0.16 -8.63 6.91
N GLN A 62 0.94 -9.27 6.04
CA GLN A 62 2.05 -8.67 5.32
C GLN A 62 1.94 -8.89 3.80
N ARG A 63 2.56 -8.01 3.02
CA ARG A 63 2.72 -8.10 1.58
C ARG A 63 4.21 -8.04 1.26
N LYS A 64 4.68 -8.86 0.31
CA LYS A 64 6.08 -8.84 -0.14
C LYS A 64 6.21 -7.92 -1.35
N VAL A 65 7.34 -7.23 -1.49
CA VAL A 65 7.63 -6.49 -2.72
C VAL A 65 7.97 -7.46 -3.84
N LEU A 66 7.44 -7.20 -5.05
CA LEU A 66 7.67 -7.99 -6.26
C LEU A 66 8.96 -7.57 -7.00
#